data_AF-A0A938F2B3-F1
#
_entry.id   AF-A0A938F2B3-F1
#
_cell.length_a   1.000
_cell.length_b   1.000
_cell.length_c   1.000
_cell.angle_alpha   90.00
_cell.angle_beta   90.00
_cell.angle_gamma   90.00
#
_symmetry.space_group_name_H-M   'P 1'
#
loop_
_entity.id
_entity.type
_entity.pdbx_description
1 polymer ?
#
loop_
_entity_poly.entity_id
_entity_poly.type
_entity_poly.pdbx_seq_one_letter_code
_entity_poly.pdbx_strand_id
1 'polypeptide(L)'
;MEDLSLHILDIVENSIRAGAKKVEIKITEDKKRDQLILEIIDNGKGMDKNTLKNVLDPFFTTKNKGNIGLGLPLLFQSAEESRGGIDIKSEPDRGTKVRATFGYSHIDRKPLGNISESIKVLIAANPDINFIYEHKKDNVSYRLDTKEIKK
;
A
#
# COMPACT_ATOMS: atom_id res chain seq x y z
N MET A 1 -12.05 8.11 -12.57
CA MET A 1 -12.43 6.81 -11.98
C MET A 1 -11.35 6.48 -10.98
N GLU A 2 -11.68 6.31 -9.69
CA GLU A 2 -10.67 5.91 -8.71
C GLU A 2 -10.16 4.50 -9.01
N ASP A 3 -8.85 4.32 -8.94
CA ASP A 3 -8.19 3.04 -9.15
C ASP A 3 -7.30 2.69 -7.94
N LEU A 4 -6.82 1.45 -7.89
CA LEU A 4 -5.99 0.96 -6.79
C LEU A 4 -4.60 1.60 -6.73
N SER A 5 -4.12 2.20 -7.83
CA SER A 5 -2.84 2.90 -7.83
C SER A 5 -2.87 4.14 -6.94
N LEU A 6 -4.01 4.85 -6.89
CA LEU A 6 -4.19 5.99 -5.97
C LEU A 6 -4.17 5.55 -4.51
N HIS A 7 -4.84 4.44 -4.17
CA HIS A 7 -4.77 3.88 -2.81
C HIS A 7 -3.34 3.50 -2.44
N ILE A 8 -2.59 2.89 -3.36
CA ILE A 8 -1.18 2.56 -3.14
C ILE A 8 -0.37 3.82 -2.85
N LEU A 9 -0.56 4.89 -3.62
CA LEU A 9 0.13 6.18 -3.40
C LEU A 9 -0.15 6.73 -2.00
N ASP A 10 -1.42 6.74 -1.56
CA ASP A 10 -1.80 7.24 -0.24
C ASP A 10 -1.14 6.46 0.90
N ILE A 11 -1.07 5.13 0.78
CA ILE A 11 -0.41 4.30 1.80
C ILE A 11 1.10 4.50 1.78
N VAL A 12 1.72 4.58 0.60
CA VAL A 12 3.16 4.88 0.49
C VAL A 12 3.47 6.27 1.07
N GLU A 13 2.61 7.26 0.87
CA GLU A 13 2.78 8.58 1.46
C GLU A 13 2.72 8.51 3.00
N ASN A 14 1.84 7.68 3.56
CA ASN A 14 1.81 7.44 5.01
C ASN A 14 3.14 6.83 5.49
N SER A 15 3.73 5.89 4.75
CA SER A 15 5.06 5.33 5.05
C SER A 15 6.17 6.38 4.99
N ILE A 16 6.14 7.28 4.00
CA ILE A 16 7.11 8.38 3.87
C ILE A 16 6.99 9.34 5.07
N ARG A 17 5.76 9.74 5.43
CA ARG A 17 5.48 10.58 6.61
C ARG A 17 5.87 9.90 7.92
N ALA A 18 5.85 8.57 7.97
CA ALA A 18 6.34 7.77 9.09
C ALA A 18 7.88 7.70 9.17
N GLY A 19 8.59 8.36 8.25
CA GLY A 19 10.06 8.42 8.24
C GLY A 19 10.72 7.19 7.62
N ALA A 20 9.99 6.38 6.85
CA ALA A 20 10.54 5.18 6.23
C ALA A 20 11.70 5.51 5.29
N LYS A 21 12.74 4.68 5.34
CA LYS A 21 13.89 4.70 4.41
C LYS A 21 13.86 3.57 3.40
N LYS A 22 12.99 2.59 3.63
CA LYS A 22 12.69 1.48 2.72
C LYS A 22 11.18 1.30 2.67
N VAL A 23 10.64 1.24 1.47
CA VAL A 23 9.24 0.89 1.22
C VAL A 23 9.20 -0.21 0.17
N GLU A 24 8.56 -1.33 0.49
CA GLU A 24 8.29 -2.43 -0.43
C GLU A 24 6.83 -2.39 -0.84
N ILE A 25 6.58 -2.45 -2.15
CA ILE A 25 5.25 -2.49 -2.76
C ILE A 25 5.16 -3.81 -3.52
N LYS A 26 4.27 -4.71 -3.09
CA LYS A 26 4.09 -6.02 -3.71
C LYS A 26 2.68 -6.18 -4.22
N ILE A 27 2.55 -6.62 -5.46
CA ILE A 27 1.29 -6.90 -6.13
C ILE A 27 1.32 -8.35 -6.57
N THR A 28 0.33 -9.13 -6.16
CA THR A 28 0.17 -10.52 -6.60
C THR A 28 -1.21 -10.69 -7.22
N GLU A 29 -1.24 -11.00 -8.51
CA GLU A 29 -2.43 -11.42 -9.26
C GLU A 29 -2.45 -12.96 -9.34
N ASP A 30 -3.30 -13.61 -8.55
CA ASP A 30 -3.54 -15.06 -8.56
C ASP A 30 -4.94 -15.35 -9.12
N LYS A 31 -5.05 -15.46 -10.45
CA LYS A 31 -6.32 -15.76 -11.13
C LYS A 31 -6.90 -17.12 -10.74
N LYS A 32 -6.05 -18.10 -10.40
CA LYS A 32 -6.50 -19.46 -10.03
C LYS A 32 -7.23 -19.45 -8.70
N ARG A 33 -6.80 -18.60 -7.77
CA ARG A 33 -7.45 -18.39 -6.48
C ARG A 33 -8.44 -17.23 -6.49
N ASP A 34 -8.71 -16.64 -7.65
CA ASP A 34 -9.53 -15.44 -7.82
C ASP A 34 -9.13 -14.30 -6.85
N GLN A 35 -7.83 -14.05 -6.71
CA GLN A 35 -7.31 -13.10 -5.72
C GLN A 35 -6.34 -12.08 -6.31
N LEU A 36 -6.54 -10.81 -5.97
CA LEU A 36 -5.53 -9.76 -6.05
C LEU A 36 -5.06 -9.44 -4.64
N ILE A 37 -3.74 -9.42 -4.42
CA ILE A 37 -3.13 -9.06 -3.12
C ILE A 37 -2.23 -7.85 -3.34
N LEU A 38 -2.44 -6.82 -2.51
CA LEU A 38 -1.56 -5.66 -2.40
C LEU A 38 -0.89 -5.69 -1.03
N GLU A 39 0.43 -5.63 -0.98
CA GLU A 39 1.19 -5.49 0.26
C GLU A 39 2.10 -4.27 0.19
N ILE A 40 2.02 -3.42 1.21
CA ILE A 40 2.93 -2.28 1.39
C ILE A 40 3.62 -2.47 2.73
N ILE A 41 4.95 -2.52 2.70
CA ILE A 41 5.79 -2.79 3.87
C ILE A 41 6.79 -1.66 3.98
N ASP A 42 6.81 -0.98 5.12
CA ASP A 42 7.77 0.08 5.41
C ASP A 42 8.56 -0.21 6.68
N ASN A 43 9.67 0.51 6.83
CA ASN A 43 10.49 0.52 8.05
C ASN A 43 10.41 1.87 8.79
N GLY A 44 9.26 2.55 8.72
CA GLY A 44 9.04 3.80 9.44
C GLY A 44 8.86 3.58 10.95
N LYS A 45 8.38 4.61 11.64
CA LYS A 45 8.16 4.60 13.10
C LYS A 45 7.11 3.59 13.59
N GLY A 46 6.31 3.01 12.70
CA GLY A 46 5.20 2.12 13.07
C GLY A 46 4.09 2.79 13.88
N MET A 47 3.26 1.98 14.52
CA MET A 47 2.10 2.40 15.30
C MET A 47 2.07 1.68 16.65
N ASP A 48 1.67 2.41 17.70
CA ASP A 48 1.35 1.77 18.98
C ASP A 48 0.00 1.00 18.90
N LYS A 49 -0.29 0.22 19.94
CA LYS A 49 -1.50 -0.61 19.99
C LYS A 49 -2.80 0.20 19.89
N ASN A 50 -2.81 1.43 20.39
CA ASN A 50 -4.02 2.25 20.36
C ASN A 50 -4.25 2.81 18.96
N THR A 51 -3.20 3.32 18.33
CA THR A 51 -3.20 3.81 16.96
C THR A 51 -3.58 2.70 15.99
N LEU A 52 -2.98 1.51 16.12
CA LEU A 52 -3.28 0.36 15.26
C LEU A 52 -4.76 -0.06 15.34
N LYS A 53 -5.36 -0.03 16.53
CA LYS A 53 -6.79 -0.36 16.72
C LYS A 53 -7.73 0.63 16.03
N ASN A 54 -7.33 1.89 15.94
CA ASN A 54 -8.18 2.96 15.41
C ASN A 54 -7.81 3.35 13.97
N VAL A 55 -6.75 2.79 13.38
CA VAL A 55 -6.22 3.24 12.06
C VAL A 55 -7.19 3.06 10.89
N LEU A 56 -8.20 2.20 11.05
CA LEU A 56 -9.26 1.98 10.07
C LEU A 56 -10.51 2.86 10.30
N ASP A 57 -10.57 3.59 11.40
CA ASP A 57 -11.66 4.54 11.65
C ASP A 57 -11.47 5.79 10.77
N PRO A 58 -12.42 6.11 9.86
CA PRO A 58 -12.34 7.29 8.99
C PRO A 58 -12.13 8.62 9.73
N PHE A 59 -12.56 8.69 11.00
CA PHE A 59 -12.46 9.88 11.83
C PHE A 59 -11.18 9.91 12.69
N PHE A 60 -10.43 8.81 12.73
CA PHE A 60 -9.16 8.74 13.43
C PHE A 60 -8.00 9.14 12.51
N THR A 61 -7.21 10.11 12.94
CA THR A 61 -6.03 10.55 12.20
C THR A 61 -4.98 11.08 13.17
N THR A 62 -3.72 10.77 12.89
CA THR A 62 -2.55 11.37 13.56
C THR A 62 -2.01 12.57 12.76
N LYS A 63 -2.67 12.96 11.66
CA LYS A 63 -2.33 14.14 10.84
C LYS A 63 -2.85 15.42 11.53
N ASN A 64 -2.19 16.56 11.27
CA ASN A 64 -2.60 17.88 11.81
C ASN A 64 -4.06 18.23 11.51
N LYS A 65 -4.68 19.07 12.36
CA LYS A 65 -6.08 19.54 12.25
C LYS A 65 -6.39 20.00 10.81
N GLY A 66 -7.30 19.28 10.13
CA GLY A 66 -7.77 19.56 8.78
C GLY A 66 -7.61 18.41 7.78
N ASN A 67 -6.76 17.41 8.08
CA ASN A 67 -6.56 16.26 7.18
C ASN A 67 -7.24 14.99 7.70
N ILE A 68 -8.25 14.51 6.98
CA ILE A 68 -8.93 13.25 7.28
C ILE A 68 -8.02 12.07 6.91
N GLY A 69 -7.91 11.07 7.78
CA GLY A 69 -7.04 9.91 7.64
C GLY A 69 -7.58 8.85 6.67
N LEU A 70 -8.04 9.24 5.47
CA LEU A 70 -8.90 8.38 4.64
C LEU A 70 -8.17 7.27 3.85
N GLY A 71 -6.84 7.32 3.69
CA GLY A 71 -6.15 6.35 2.82
C GLY A 71 -6.38 4.88 3.20
N LEU A 72 -6.18 4.52 4.48
CA LEU A 72 -6.43 3.16 4.96
C LEU A 72 -7.91 2.77 5.01
N PRO A 73 -8.81 3.62 5.54
CA PRO A 73 -10.25 3.38 5.49
C PRO A 73 -10.80 3.16 4.07
N LEU A 74 -10.39 3.97 3.09
CA LEU A 74 -10.86 3.83 1.70
C LEU A 74 -10.30 2.58 1.02
N LEU A 75 -9.03 2.23 1.29
CA LEU A 75 -8.46 0.97 0.83
C LEU A 75 -9.22 -0.23 1.42
N PHE A 76 -9.55 -0.18 2.71
CA PHE A 76 -10.32 -1.21 3.39
C PHE A 76 -11.72 -1.35 2.79
N GLN A 77 -12.44 -0.23 2.60
CA GLN A 77 -13.75 -0.23 1.96
C GLN A 77 -13.69 -0.85 0.56
N SER A 78 -12.72 -0.45 -0.26
CA SER A 78 -12.56 -1.00 -1.60
C SER A 78 -12.24 -2.51 -1.59
N ALA A 79 -11.55 -2.99 -0.56
CA ALA A 79 -11.27 -4.41 -0.38
C ALA A 79 -12.56 -5.17 -0.03
N GLU A 80 -13.31 -4.71 0.98
CA GLU A 80 -14.57 -5.31 1.42
C GLU A 80 -15.61 -5.38 0.29
N GLU A 81 -15.78 -4.30 -0.49
CA GLU A 81 -16.69 -4.23 -1.64
C GLU A 81 -16.36 -5.31 -2.70
N SER A 82 -15.12 -5.78 -2.74
CA SER A 82 -14.66 -6.84 -3.66
C SER A 82 -14.59 -8.23 -3.03
N ARG A 83 -15.27 -8.46 -1.89
CA ARG A 83 -15.18 -9.69 -1.06
C ARG A 83 -13.77 -9.99 -0.56
N GLY A 84 -13.04 -8.92 -0.33
CA GLY A 84 -11.67 -8.90 0.12
C GLY A 84 -11.54 -8.71 1.62
N GLY A 85 -10.48 -8.02 2.02
CA GLY A 85 -10.23 -7.66 3.42
C GLY A 85 -8.86 -6.99 3.59
N ILE A 86 -8.59 -6.48 4.79
CA ILE A 86 -7.32 -5.84 5.15
C ILE A 86 -6.71 -6.48 6.41
N ASP A 87 -5.39 -6.68 6.40
CA ASP A 87 -4.58 -7.09 7.55
C ASP A 87 -3.47 -6.06 7.73
N ILE A 88 -3.36 -5.50 8.94
CA ILE A 88 -2.34 -4.50 9.27
C ILE A 88 -1.54 -4.99 10.46
N LYS A 89 -0.22 -5.06 10.27
CA LYS A 89 0.75 -5.39 11.32
C LYS A 89 1.69 -4.22 11.48
N SER A 90 1.81 -3.69 12.69
CA SER A 90 2.67 -2.56 12.98
C SER A 90 3.14 -2.63 14.42
N GLU A 91 4.40 -2.28 14.63
CA GLU A 91 4.99 -2.15 15.97
C GLU A 91 5.82 -0.86 16.00
N PRO A 92 5.87 -0.15 17.15
CA PRO A 92 6.72 1.03 17.29
C PRO A 92 8.18 0.73 16.90
N ASP A 93 8.75 1.61 16.08
CA ASP A 93 10.13 1.56 15.58
C ASP A 93 10.50 0.31 14.74
N ARG A 94 9.50 -0.48 14.34
CA ARG A 94 9.67 -1.65 13.45
C ARG A 94 9.06 -1.45 12.06
N GLY A 95 8.24 -0.43 11.89
CA GLY A 95 7.52 -0.14 10.65
C GLY A 95 6.14 -0.75 10.60
N THR A 96 5.56 -0.74 9.40
CA THR A 96 4.18 -1.20 9.16
C THR A 96 4.11 -2.09 7.94
N LYS A 97 3.29 -3.14 8.01
CA LYS A 97 2.85 -3.96 6.90
C LYS A 97 1.34 -3.82 6.76
N VAL A 98 0.91 -3.32 5.61
CA VAL A 98 -0.49 -3.28 5.18
C VAL A 98 -0.66 -4.35 4.10
N ARG A 99 -1.63 -5.25 4.27
CA ARG A 99 -2.00 -6.26 3.28
C ARG A 99 -3.48 -6.15 2.97
N ALA A 100 -3.82 -5.76 1.74
CA ALA A 100 -5.18 -5.75 1.24
C ALA A 100 -5.39 -6.89 0.23
N THR A 101 -6.51 -7.59 0.34
CA THR A 101 -6.93 -8.65 -0.57
C THR A 101 -8.22 -8.28 -1.25
N PHE A 102 -8.40 -8.70 -2.50
CA PHE A 102 -9.56 -8.40 -3.34
C PHE A 102 -9.93 -9.64 -4.15
N GLY A 103 -11.23 -9.86 -4.44
CA GLY A 103 -11.66 -10.84 -5.43
C GLY A 103 -11.25 -10.41 -6.84
N TYR A 104 -10.41 -11.19 -7.53
CA TYR A 104 -9.77 -10.78 -8.79
C TYR A 104 -10.79 -10.50 -9.91
N SER A 105 -11.80 -11.33 -10.03
CA SER A 105 -12.88 -11.22 -11.01
C SER A 105 -14.12 -10.47 -10.50
N HIS A 106 -14.08 -9.93 -9.28
CA HIS A 106 -15.22 -9.21 -8.71
C HIS A 106 -15.53 -7.94 -9.50
N ILE A 107 -16.82 -7.70 -9.76
CA ILE A 107 -17.33 -6.56 -10.55
C ILE A 107 -16.94 -5.23 -9.91
N ASP A 108 -17.07 -5.14 -8.59
CA ASP A 108 -16.78 -3.92 -7.83
C ASP A 108 -15.28 -3.73 -7.54
N ARG A 109 -14.42 -4.67 -7.97
CA ARG A 109 -12.97 -4.51 -7.79
C ARG A 109 -12.50 -3.35 -8.67
N LYS A 110 -12.01 -2.29 -8.03
CA LYS A 110 -11.36 -1.16 -8.70
C LYS A 110 -10.20 -1.67 -9.59
N PRO A 111 -10.00 -1.08 -10.78
CA PRO A 111 -8.89 -1.45 -11.65
C PRO A 111 -7.55 -1.15 -10.97
N LEU A 112 -6.46 -1.80 -11.40
CA LEU A 112 -5.15 -1.54 -10.80
C LEU A 112 -4.64 -0.12 -11.10
N GLY A 113 -5.07 0.47 -12.21
CA GLY A 113 -4.59 1.78 -12.65
C GLY A 113 -3.18 1.73 -13.27
N ASN A 114 -2.56 2.90 -13.42
CA ASN A 114 -1.22 3.02 -13.99
C ASN A 114 -0.14 2.98 -12.91
N ILE A 115 0.05 1.79 -12.33
CA ILE A 115 0.99 1.63 -11.21
C ILE A 115 2.45 1.95 -11.59
N SER A 116 2.83 1.67 -12.84
CA SER A 116 4.20 1.92 -13.30
C SER A 116 4.53 3.40 -13.30
N GLU A 117 3.60 4.25 -13.73
CA GLU A 117 3.79 5.70 -13.70
C GLU A 117 3.78 6.25 -12.28
N SER A 118 2.82 5.82 -11.46
CA SER A 118 2.74 6.18 -10.04
C SER A 118 4.04 5.87 -9.28
N ILE A 119 4.64 4.71 -9.53
CA ILE A 119 5.91 4.32 -8.90
C ILE A 119 7.08 5.16 -9.42
N LYS A 120 7.16 5.46 -10.73
CA LYS A 120 8.22 6.32 -11.26
C LYS A 120 8.20 7.71 -10.62
N VAL A 121 7.01 8.30 -10.50
CA VAL A 121 6.82 9.61 -9.86
C VAL A 121 7.27 9.56 -8.40
N LEU A 122 6.89 8.52 -7.65
CA LEU A 122 7.32 8.33 -6.26
C LEU A 122 8.84 8.23 -6.12
N ILE A 123 9.48 7.43 -6.98
CA ILE A 123 10.94 7.23 -6.98
C ILE A 123 11.66 8.54 -7.29
N ALA A 124 11.18 9.30 -8.28
CA ALA A 124 11.76 10.57 -8.67
C ALA A 124 11.59 11.64 -7.59
N ALA A 125 10.43 11.70 -6.93
CA ALA A 125 10.13 12.67 -5.88
C ALA A 125 10.85 12.38 -4.55
N ASN A 126 11.30 11.14 -4.32
CA ASN A 126 11.88 10.71 -3.04
C ASN A 126 13.22 9.96 -3.25
N PRO A 127 14.28 10.63 -3.74
CA PRO A 127 15.54 10.00 -4.11
C PRO A 127 16.29 9.37 -2.92
N ASP A 128 16.00 9.78 -1.68
CA ASP A 128 16.65 9.23 -0.47
C ASP A 128 15.97 7.97 0.09
N ILE A 129 14.85 7.56 -0.50
CA ILE A 129 14.10 6.37 -0.07
C ILE A 129 14.41 5.22 -1.02
N ASN A 130 14.63 4.04 -0.45
CA ASN A 130 14.71 2.82 -1.24
C ASN A 130 13.31 2.25 -1.50
N PHE A 131 12.89 2.28 -2.76
CA PHE A 131 11.68 1.59 -3.19
C PHE A 131 12.02 0.23 -3.77
N ILE A 132 11.30 -0.78 -3.32
CA ILE A 132 11.31 -2.13 -3.88
C ILE A 132 9.91 -2.41 -4.40
N TYR A 133 9.76 -2.62 -5.69
CA TYR A 133 8.50 -2.99 -6.31
C TYR A 133 8.57 -4.42 -6.81
N GLU A 134 7.58 -5.24 -6.47
CA GLU A 134 7.41 -6.59 -6.98
C GLU A 134 6.00 -6.77 -7.53
N HIS A 135 5.86 -7.25 -8.77
CA HIS A 135 4.57 -7.58 -9.36
C HIS A 135 4.60 -8.98 -9.91
N LYS A 136 3.84 -9.87 -9.29
CA LYS A 136 3.63 -11.25 -9.72
C LYS A 136 2.29 -11.35 -10.41
N LYS A 137 2.30 -11.86 -11.64
CA LYS A 137 1.09 -12.14 -12.42
C LYS A 137 1.25 -13.46 -13.12
N ASP A 138 0.38 -14.41 -12.77
CA ASP A 138 0.42 -15.77 -13.28
C ASP A 138 1.82 -16.39 -13.07
N ASN A 139 2.59 -16.67 -14.12
CA ASN A 139 3.94 -17.24 -14.03
C ASN A 139 5.07 -16.20 -14.19
N VAL A 140 4.75 -14.91 -14.27
CA VAL A 140 5.73 -13.86 -14.51
C VAL A 140 5.86 -12.99 -13.26
N SER A 141 7.10 -12.69 -12.88
CA SER A 141 7.42 -11.79 -11.76
C SER A 141 8.33 -10.68 -12.26
N TYR A 142 7.93 -9.44 -12.00
CA TYR A 142 8.75 -8.25 -12.21
C TYR A 142 9.24 -7.76 -10.86
N ARG A 143 10.51 -7.34 -10.81
CA ARG A 143 11.09 -6.72 -9.62
C ARG A 143 11.92 -5.50 -10.01
N LEU A 144 11.74 -4.43 -9.27
CA LEU A 144 12.52 -3.19 -9.37
C LEU A 144 13.03 -2.86 -7.97
N ASP A 145 14.33 -2.66 -7.82
CA ASP A 145 14.94 -2.18 -6.58
C ASP A 145 15.76 -0.93 -6.88
N THR A 146 15.37 0.22 -6.31
CA THR A 146 16.06 1.48 -6.61
C THR A 146 17.50 1.52 -6.14
N LYS A 147 17.91 0.68 -5.18
CA LYS A 147 19.34 0.55 -4.82
C LYS A 147 20.17 -0.14 -5.89
N GLU A 148 19.58 -0.99 -6.72
CA GLU A 148 20.30 -1.67 -7.80
C GLU A 148 20.55 -0.74 -8.99
N ILE A 149 19.69 0.27 -9.17
CA ILE A 149 19.76 1.25 -10.27
C ILE A 149 20.74 2.40 -9.97
N LYS A 150 20.91 2.76 -8.70
CA LYS A 150 21.77 3.86 -8.25
C LYS A 150 23.26 3.48 -8.15
N LYS A 151 23.67 2.34 -8.70
CA LYS A 151 25.06 1.85 -8.69
C LYS A 151 25.87 2.37 -9.86
#